data_AF-H8K3H2-F1
#
_entry.id   AF-H8K3H2-F1
#
_cell.length_a   1.000
_cell.length_b   1.000
_cell.length_c   1.000
_cell.angle_alpha   90.00
_cell.angle_beta   90.00
_cell.angle_gamma   90.00
#
_symmetry.space_group_name_H-M   'P 1'
#
loop_
_entity.id
_entity.type
_entity.pdbx_description
1 polymer ?
#
loop_
_entity_poly.entity_id
_entity_poly.type
_entity_poly.pdbx_seq_one_letter_code
_entity_poly.pdbx_strand_id
1 'polypeptide(L)' 'MENAPSDTKSFARIMDDPDAPVEIAPPHGIWDHWVIYNVSASITKLSAGQIDSSIKI' A
#
# COMPACT_ATOMS: atom_id res chain seq x y z
N MET A 1 6.35 -10.01 -4.03
CA MET A 1 6.83 -8.88 -4.84
C MET A 1 7.90 -9.45 -5.73
N GLU A 2 7.57 -9.69 -6.99
CA GLU A 2 8.44 -10.38 -7.95
C GLU A 2 8.89 -9.37 -9.01
N ASN A 3 10.10 -9.55 -9.54
CA ASN A 3 10.66 -8.74 -10.63
C ASN A 3 10.82 -7.24 -10.34
N ALA A 4 11.01 -6.86 -9.08
CA ALA A 4 11.43 -5.50 -8.76
C ALA A 4 12.84 -5.22 -9.33
N PRO A 5 13.14 -3.98 -9.78
CA PRO A 5 14.49 -3.60 -10.18
C PRO A 5 15.55 -3.94 -9.12
N SER A 6 16.77 -4.26 -9.56
CA SER A 6 17.87 -4.68 -8.65
C SER A 6 18.20 -3.65 -7.57
N ASP A 7 17.96 -2.36 -7.86
CA ASP A 7 18.27 -1.26 -6.95
C ASP A 7 17.09 -0.80 -6.08
N THR A 8 15.96 -1.53 -6.09
CA THR A 8 14.81 -1.22 -5.23
C THR A 8 15.23 -1.14 -3.77
N LYS A 9 14.91 -0.03 -3.10
CA LYS A 9 15.23 0.20 -1.68
C LYS A 9 14.04 -0.09 -0.77
N SER A 10 12.85 0.21 -1.26
CA SER A 10 11.60 -0.02 -0.54
C SER A 10 10.44 -0.13 -1.52
N PHE A 11 9.31 -0.59 -1.00
CA PHE A 11 8.04 -0.64 -1.69
C PHE A 11 7.01 0.23 -0.98
N ALA A 12 6.03 0.68 -1.76
CA ALA A 12 4.77 1.18 -1.27
C ALA A 12 3.65 0.27 -1.78
N ARG A 13 2.58 0.15 -1.00
CA ARG A 13 1.35 -0.51 -1.42
C ARG A 13 0.19 0.42 -1.10
N ILE A 14 -0.62 0.65 -2.13
CA ILE A 14 -1.80 1.49 -2.09
C ILE A 14 -2.97 0.56 -2.44
N MET A 15 -4.03 0.60 -1.63
CA MET A 15 -5.25 -0.15 -1.84
C MET A 15 -6.39 0.85 -1.94
N ASP A 16 -6.77 1.15 -3.18
CA ASP A 16 -7.81 2.14 -3.46
C ASP A 16 -9.10 1.45 -3.87
N ASP A 17 -10.22 2.03 -3.43
CA ASP A 17 -11.56 1.77 -3.92
C ASP A 17 -11.99 2.92 -4.84
N PRO A 18 -11.88 2.76 -6.17
CA PRO A 18 -12.35 3.76 -7.14
C PRO A 18 -13.88 3.75 -7.33
N ASP A 19 -14.58 2.80 -6.71
CA ASP A 19 -16.03 2.69 -6.75
C ASP A 19 -16.67 3.36 -5.51
N ALA A 20 -15.87 4.00 -4.65
CA ALA A 20 -16.34 4.70 -3.47
C ALA A 20 -17.29 5.85 -3.84
N PRO A 21 -18.46 5.98 -3.18
CA PRO A 21 -19.40 7.05 -3.49
C PRO A 21 -18.76 8.43 -3.34
N VAL A 22 -18.98 9.31 -4.32
CA VAL A 22 -18.40 10.67 -4.34
C VAL A 22 -18.83 11.46 -3.10
N GLU A 23 -20.01 11.17 -2.54
CA GLU A 23 -20.51 11.80 -1.32
C GLU A 23 -19.65 11.51 -0.09
N ILE A 24 -18.99 10.35 -0.05
CA ILE A 24 -18.11 9.95 1.06
C ILE A 24 -16.62 10.09 0.72
N ALA A 25 -16.28 10.14 -0.57
CA ALA A 25 -14.91 10.26 -1.08
C ALA A 25 -14.75 11.46 -2.05
N PRO A 26 -15.10 12.69 -1.65
CA PRO A 26 -14.98 13.85 -2.53
C PRO A 26 -13.50 14.24 -2.72
N PRO A 27 -13.13 14.80 -3.89
CA PRO A 27 -14.00 15.15 -5.02
C PRO A 27 -14.07 14.09 -6.12
N HIS A 28 -13.32 12.99 -6.02
CA HIS A 28 -13.06 12.08 -7.15
C HIS A 28 -13.67 10.68 -7.02
N GLY A 29 -14.34 10.35 -5.90
CA GLY A 29 -14.91 9.00 -5.68
C GLY A 29 -13.85 7.93 -5.47
N ILE A 30 -12.68 8.31 -4.93
CA ILE A 30 -11.58 7.37 -4.64
C ILE A 30 -11.35 7.36 -3.13
N TRP A 31 -11.41 6.17 -2.54
CA TRP A 31 -11.10 5.95 -1.14
C TRP A 31 -9.88 5.03 -0.97
N ASP A 32 -8.79 5.57 -0.43
CA ASP A 32 -7.62 4.76 -0.12
C ASP A 32 -7.89 4.00 1.18
N HIS A 33 -8.19 2.70 1.06
CA HIS A 33 -8.40 1.84 2.23
C HIS A 33 -7.13 1.69 3.04
N TRP A 34 -6.00 1.50 2.37
CA TRP A 34 -4.67 1.44 2.98
C TRP A 34 -3.63 2.09 2.11
N VAL A 35 -2.79 2.91 2.74
CA VAL A 35 -1.51 3.34 2.22
C VAL A 35 -0.46 2.79 3.16
N ILE A 36 0.49 2.02 2.63
CA ILE A 36 1.68 1.62 3.40
C ILE A 36 2.95 1.92 2.61
N TYR A 37 3.98 2.36 3.31
CA TYR A 37 5.25 2.76 2.70
C TYR A 37 6.44 2.38 3.59
N ASN A 38 7.64 2.57 3.03
CA ASN A 38 8.91 2.14 3.63
C ASN A 38 8.98 0.63 3.92
N VAL A 39 8.23 -0.18 3.16
CA VAL A 39 8.36 -1.64 3.22
C VAL A 39 9.73 -2.01 2.64
N SER A 40 10.63 -2.59 3.44
CA SER A 40 11.97 -2.97 2.99
C SER A 40 11.93 -3.81 1.71
N ALA A 41 12.90 -3.59 0.80
CA ALA A 41 13.03 -4.40 -0.41
C ALA A 41 13.20 -5.92 -0.16
N SER A 42 13.65 -6.29 1.04
CA SER A 42 13.73 -7.70 1.48
C SER A 42 12.37 -8.34 1.77
N ILE A 43 11.32 -7.55 1.99
CA ILE A 43 9.97 -8.04 2.28
C ILE A 43 9.26 -8.32 0.96
N THR A 44 9.20 -9.59 0.57
CA THR A 44 8.54 -10.02 -0.68
C THR A 44 7.10 -10.48 -0.47
N LYS A 45 6.63 -10.60 0.77
CA LYS A 45 5.28 -11.01 1.13
C LYS A 45 4.84 -10.34 2.43
N LEU A 46 3.55 -9.99 2.51
CA LEU A 46 2.87 -9.58 3.74
C LEU A 46 1.86 -10.65 4.12
N SER A 47 1.92 -11.14 5.36
CA SER A 47 0.91 -12.05 5.88
C SER A 47 -0.36 -11.30 6.26
N ALA A 48 -1.51 -11.98 6.27
CA ALA A 48 -2.76 -11.38 6.70
C ALA A 48 -2.63 -10.86 8.15
N GLY A 49 -3.01 -9.60 8.38
CA GLY A 49 -2.94 -8.96 9.69
C GLY A 49 -1.52 -8.74 10.23
N GLN A 50 -0.48 -8.83 9.40
CA GLN A 50 0.89 -8.58 9.83
C GLN A 50 1.05 -7.13 10.31
N ILE A 51 1.49 -6.97 11.55
CA ILE A 51 1.84 -5.68 12.15
C ILE A 51 3.37 -5.68 12.30
N ASP A 52 4.04 -4.77 11.60
CA ASP A 52 5.50 -4.61 11.65
C ASP A 52 5.81 -3.13 11.89
N SER A 53 6.59 -2.82 12.94
CA SER A 53 6.91 -1.44 13.32
C SER A 53 7.80 -0.71 12.31
N SER A 54 8.45 -1.46 11.42
CA SER A 54 9.23 -0.92 10.31
C SER A 54 8.36 -0.46 9.14
N ILE A 55 7.12 -0.96 9.01
CA ILE A 55 6.15 -0.55 7.99
C ILE A 55 5.39 0.68 8.51
N LYS A 56 5.30 1.71 7.66
CA LYS A 56 4.50 2.90 7.95
C LYS A 56 3.15 2.77 7.26
N ILE A 57 2.09 3.13 7.98
CA ILE A 57 0.71 3.25 7.52
C ILE A 57 0.38 4.74 7.53
#